data_AF-A0A7X7PV72-F1
#
_entry.id   AF-A0A7X7PV72-F1
#
_cell.length_a   1.000
_cell.length_b   1.000
_cell.length_c   1.000
_cell.angle_alpha   90.00
_cell.angle_beta   90.00
_cell.angle_gamma   90.00
#
_symmetry.space_group_name_H-M   'P 1'
#
loop_
_entity.id
_entity.type
_entity.pdbx_description
1 polymer ?
#
loop_
_entity_poly.entity_id
_entity_poly.type
_entity_poly.pdbx_seq_one_letter_code
_entity_poly.pdbx_strand_id
1 'polypeptide(L)'
;MMRFEAQRNTVLAVLGMLISACASQRAPDIRINVAPDADLSSYATFGFPEQTGTDRGGYETFVTDHFKSAVKKQMQARGYQYVEE
;
A
#
# COMPACT_ATOMS: atom_id res chain seq x y z
N MET A 1 34.92 31.95 21.35
CA MET A 1 34.95 30.48 21.30
C MET A 1 33.55 29.84 21.19
N MET A 2 32.55 30.27 21.97
CA MET A 2 31.19 29.70 22.00
C MET A 2 30.35 29.84 20.69
N ARG A 3 30.64 30.83 19.84
CA ARG A 3 29.92 31.07 18.57
C ARG A 3 30.29 30.08 17.46
N PHE A 4 31.49 29.50 17.49
CA PHE A 4 31.97 28.56 16.47
C PHE A 4 31.34 27.17 16.61
N GLU A 5 31.07 26.72 17.84
CA GLU A 5 30.42 25.43 18.07
C GLU A 5 28.92 25.46 17.75
N ALA A 6 28.26 26.57 18.07
CA ALA A 6 26.87 26.81 17.67
C ALA A 6 26.74 26.85 16.14
N GLN A 7 27.64 27.54 15.45
CA GLN A 7 27.66 27.63 13.98
C GLN A 7 27.93 26.27 13.31
N ARG A 8 28.80 25.44 13.90
CA ARG A 8 29.06 24.06 13.44
C ARG A 8 27.80 23.19 13.57
N ASN A 9 27.09 23.28 14.70
CA ASN A 9 25.84 22.53 14.92
C ASN A 9 24.71 22.97 13.98
N THR A 10 24.58 24.27 13.71
CA THR A 10 23.58 24.77 12.76
C THR A 10 23.84 24.31 11.33
N VAL A 11 25.10 24.32 10.87
CA VAL A 11 25.45 23.84 9.52
C VAL A 11 25.18 22.34 9.36
N LEU A 12 25.49 21.53 10.37
CA LEU A 12 25.18 20.09 10.39
C LEU A 12 23.67 19.82 10.34
N ALA A 13 22.87 20.58 11.09
CA ALA A 13 21.41 20.44 11.08
C ALA A 13 20.80 20.81 9.70
N VAL A 14 21.27 21.90 9.09
CA VAL A 14 20.80 22.33 7.76
C VAL A 14 21.20 21.31 6.67
N LEU A 15 22.42 20.77 6.73
CA LEU A 15 22.87 19.75 5.79
C LEU A 15 22.06 18.46 5.92
N GLY A 16 21.71 18.06 7.15
CA GLY A 16 20.84 16.91 7.43
C GLY A 16 19.42 17.07 6.87
N MET A 17 18.86 18.29 6.90
CA MET A 17 17.55 18.56 6.29
C MET A 17 17.61 18.49 4.76
N LEU A 18 18.66 19.04 4.14
CA LEU A 18 18.81 19.07 2.68
C LEU A 18 18.95 17.67 2.05
N ILE A 19 19.61 16.73 2.72
CA ILE A 19 19.74 15.35 2.20
C ILE A 19 18.46 14.51 2.30
N SER A 20 17.50 14.90 3.14
CA SER A 20 16.21 14.20 3.27
C SER A 20 15.22 14.54 2.14
N ALA A 21 15.46 15.63 1.40
CA ALA A 21 14.58 16.11 0.34
C ALA A 21 14.63 15.26 -0.96
N CYS A 22 15.69 14.47 -1.18
CA CYS A 22 15.81 13.63 -2.37
C CYS A 22 14.98 12.34 -2.30
N ALA A 23 14.42 12.00 -1.14
CA ALA A 23 13.58 10.83 -0.94
C ALA A 23 12.08 11.18 -0.97
N SER A 24 11.68 12.25 -1.67
CA SER A 24 10.28 12.45 -2.04
C SER A 24 9.88 11.38 -3.07
N GLN A 25 9.78 10.13 -2.61
CA GLN A 25 9.18 9.02 -3.32
C GLN A 25 7.74 9.42 -3.60
N ARG A 26 7.49 9.87 -4.83
CA ARG A 26 6.14 10.15 -5.31
C ARG A 26 5.34 8.87 -5.13
N ALA A 27 4.36 8.91 -4.23
CA ALA A 27 3.42 7.81 -4.09
C ALA A 27 2.80 7.54 -5.48
N PRO A 28 2.57 6.27 -5.85
CA PRO A 28 1.88 5.96 -7.08
C PRO A 28 0.54 6.69 -7.15
N ASP A 29 0.16 7.20 -8.33
CA ASP A 29 -1.16 7.80 -8.55
C ASP A 29 -2.21 6.67 -8.50
N ILE A 30 -2.80 6.46 -7.32
CA ILE A 30 -3.83 5.45 -7.10
C ILE A 30 -5.17 6.08 -7.47
N ARG A 31 -5.78 5.58 -8.55
CA ARG A 31 -7.13 5.99 -8.97
C ARG A 31 -8.12 4.91 -8.55
N ILE A 32 -9.17 5.32 -7.85
CA ILE A 32 -10.26 4.44 -7.43
C ILE A 32 -11.53 4.94 -8.13
N ASN A 33 -12.23 4.05 -8.82
CA ASN A 33 -13.55 4.32 -9.37
C ASN A 33 -14.55 3.43 -8.64
N VAL A 34 -15.61 4.02 -8.11
CA VAL A 34 -16.68 3.32 -7.40
C VAL A 34 -18.00 3.65 -8.08
N ALA A 35 -18.89 2.65 -8.18
CA ALA A 35 -20.27 2.89 -8.57
C ALA A 35 -21.05 3.38 -7.34
N PRO A 36 -21.45 4.67 -7.27
CA PRO A 36 -22.10 5.22 -6.07
C PRO A 36 -23.46 4.60 -5.79
N ASP A 37 -24.13 4.08 -6.82
CA ASP A 37 -25.45 3.45 -6.71
C ASP A 37 -25.36 1.94 -6.39
N ALA A 38 -24.16 1.37 -6.32
CA ALA A 38 -23.99 -0.05 -6.00
C ALA A 38 -24.00 -0.27 -4.48
N ASP A 39 -25.01 -0.99 -3.99
CA ASP A 39 -25.06 -1.41 -2.59
C ASP A 39 -24.30 -2.71 -2.35
N LEU A 40 -23.02 -2.56 -1.99
CA LEU A 40 -22.15 -3.69 -1.62
C LEU A 40 -22.44 -4.24 -0.21
N SER A 41 -23.19 -3.52 0.63
CA SER A 41 -23.51 -3.96 2.00
C SER A 41 -24.50 -5.14 2.03
N SER A 42 -25.19 -5.37 0.92
CA SER A 42 -26.05 -6.53 0.71
C SER A 42 -25.28 -7.86 0.63
N TYR A 43 -23.96 -7.83 0.42
CA TYR A 43 -23.11 -9.01 0.33
C TYR A 43 -22.40 -9.30 1.66
N ALA A 44 -22.24 -10.59 1.99
CA ALA A 44 -21.58 -11.02 3.23
C ALA A 44 -20.20 -11.66 2.99
N THR A 45 -19.98 -12.21 1.80
CA THR A 45 -18.80 -13.05 1.49
C THR A 45 -18.01 -12.51 0.31
N PHE A 46 -16.76 -12.91 0.22
CA PHE A 46 -15.90 -12.64 -0.93
C PHE A 46 -15.00 -13.85 -1.23
N GLY A 47 -14.60 -13.97 -2.48
CA GLY A 47 -13.69 -15.01 -2.98
C GLY A 47 -12.72 -14.47 -4.02
N PHE A 48 -11.87 -15.34 -4.54
CA PHE A 48 -10.94 -15.04 -5.65
C PHE A 48 -11.27 -15.94 -6.82
N PRO A 49 -11.10 -15.47 -8.07
CA PRO A 49 -11.25 -16.34 -9.24
C PRO A 49 -10.21 -17.46 -9.21
N GLU A 50 -10.52 -18.59 -9.86
CA GLU A 50 -9.65 -19.77 -9.97
C GLU A 50 -8.26 -19.41 -10.51
N GLN A 51 -8.20 -18.50 -11.49
CA GLN A 51 -6.95 -17.99 -12.03
C GLN A 51 -6.95 -16.46 -12.05
N THR A 52 -5.94 -15.88 -11.40
CA THR A 52 -5.73 -14.43 -11.37
C THR A 52 -4.82 -13.98 -12.51
N GLY A 53 -4.93 -12.72 -12.93
CA GLY A 53 -4.07 -12.19 -14.00
C GLY A 53 -2.58 -12.13 -13.65
N THR A 54 -2.23 -12.31 -12.37
CA THR A 54 -0.84 -12.41 -11.90
C THR A 54 -0.29 -13.83 -12.00
N ASP A 55 -1.14 -14.83 -12.18
CA ASP A 55 -0.74 -16.21 -12.39
C ASP A 55 -0.11 -16.41 -13.76
N ARG A 56 0.88 -17.30 -13.85
CA ARG A 56 1.57 -17.61 -15.10
C ARG A 56 1.77 -19.11 -15.23
N GLY A 57 1.51 -19.63 -16.42
CA GLY A 57 1.74 -21.05 -16.74
C GLY A 57 0.89 -22.03 -15.94
N GLY A 58 -0.27 -21.61 -15.42
CA GLY A 58 -1.17 -22.47 -14.65
C GLY A 58 -0.83 -22.61 -13.16
N TYR A 59 0.10 -21.81 -12.64
CA TYR A 59 0.49 -21.84 -11.22
C TYR A 59 0.26 -20.49 -10.56
N GLU A 60 -0.08 -20.54 -9.27
CA GLU A 60 -0.15 -19.38 -8.42
C GLU A 60 1.24 -18.79 -8.20
N THR A 61 1.40 -17.49 -8.45
CA THR A 61 2.68 -16.80 -8.23
C THR A 61 2.75 -16.19 -6.83
N PHE A 62 3.96 -15.92 -6.34
CA PHE A 62 4.16 -15.14 -5.10
C PHE A 62 3.49 -13.76 -5.15
N VAL A 63 3.37 -13.18 -6.34
CA VAL A 63 2.71 -11.89 -6.54
C VAL A 63 1.21 -12.04 -6.28
N THR A 64 0.60 -13.13 -6.73
CA THR A 64 -0.80 -13.47 -6.47
C THR A 64 -1.06 -13.63 -4.97
N ASP A 65 -0.22 -14.40 -4.29
CA ASP A 65 -0.36 -14.62 -2.84
C ASP A 65 -0.28 -13.30 -2.04
N HIS A 66 0.66 -12.43 -2.42
CA HIS A 66 0.78 -11.09 -1.85
C HIS A 66 -0.51 -10.28 -2.01
N PHE A 67 -1.09 -10.26 -3.21
CA PHE A 67 -2.32 -9.53 -3.47
C PHE A 67 -3.54 -10.15 -2.79
N LYS A 68 -3.69 -11.48 -2.81
CA LYS A 68 -4.76 -12.17 -2.08
C LYS A 68 -4.70 -11.85 -0.60
N SER A 69 -3.51 -11.88 0.00
CA SER A 69 -3.31 -11.52 1.41
C SER A 69 -3.67 -10.07 1.71
N ALA A 70 -3.27 -9.12 0.86
CA ALA A 70 -3.61 -7.71 1.01
C ALA A 70 -5.14 -7.48 0.90
N VAL A 71 -5.79 -8.09 -0.09
CA VAL A 71 -7.24 -8.00 -0.30
C VAL A 71 -8.00 -8.64 0.86
N LYS A 72 -7.61 -9.85 1.29
CA LYS A 72 -8.22 -10.55 2.44
C LYS A 72 -8.23 -9.65 3.67
N LYS A 73 -7.09 -9.04 4.00
CA LYS A 73 -6.98 -8.11 5.13
C LYS A 73 -7.96 -6.94 5.03
N GLN A 74 -8.08 -6.31 3.86
CA GLN A 74 -8.96 -5.15 3.68
C GLN A 74 -10.45 -5.53 3.68
N MET A 75 -10.81 -6.66 3.07
CA MET A 75 -12.19 -7.15 3.02
C MET A 75 -12.66 -7.59 4.41
N GLN A 76 -11.83 -8.33 5.14
CA GLN A 76 -12.13 -8.74 6.51
C GLN A 76 -12.24 -7.54 7.46
N ALA A 77 -11.40 -6.52 7.30
CA ALA A 77 -11.51 -5.27 8.06
C ALA A 77 -12.83 -4.52 7.80
N ARG A 78 -13.48 -4.78 6.66
CA ARG A 78 -14.81 -4.24 6.31
C ARG A 78 -15.97 -5.15 6.74
N GLY A 79 -15.68 -6.30 7.36
CA GLY A 79 -16.67 -7.24 7.89
C GLY A 79 -17.07 -8.38 6.94
N TYR A 80 -16.50 -8.45 5.74
CA TYR A 80 -16.79 -9.56 4.82
C TYR A 80 -16.05 -10.84 5.22
N GLN A 81 -16.68 -11.99 4.99
CA GLN A 81 -16.09 -13.30 5.26
C GLN A 81 -15.48 -13.91 4.00
N TYR A 82 -14.26 -14.45 4.13
CA TYR A 82 -13.63 -15.18 3.04
C TYR A 82 -14.26 -16.55 2.90
N VAL A 83 -14.66 -16.91 1.68
CA VAL A 83 -15.13 -18.24 1.31
C VAL A 83 -14.26 -18.73 0.17
N GLU A 84 -13.72 -19.94 0.31
CA GLU A 84 -13.03 -20.66 -0.75
C GLU A 84 -14.09 -21.42 -1.57
N GLU A 85 -14.09 -21.25 -2.89
CA GLU A 85 -15.01 -21.97 -3.81
C GLU A 85 -14.63 -23.45 -3.95
#